data_AF-A0A6L6EM09-F1
#
_entry.id   AF-A0A6L6EM09-F1
#
_cell.length_a   1.000
_cell.length_b   1.000
_cell.length_c   1.000
_cell.angle_alpha   90.00
_cell.angle_beta   90.00
_cell.angle_gamma   90.00
#
_symmetry.space_group_name_H-M   'P 1'
#
loop_
_entity.id
_entity.type
_entity.pdbx_description
1 polymer ?
#
loop_
_entity_poly.entity_id
_entity_poly.type
_entity_poly.pdbx_seq_one_letter_code
_entity_poly.pdbx_strand_id
1 'polypeptide(L)' 'MSVLDEIIAGVREDLDRNRLSLAQIHEMVKSASPAKDVINAFNSDGLSIIAEVKRSSPSKGALATIADPAALAKVYESA' A
#
# COMPACT_ATOMS: atom_id res chain seq x y z
N MET A 1 -11.15 22.69 6.51
CA MET A 1 -10.78 21.26 6.46
C MET A 1 -9.36 21.15 5.96
N SER A 2 -8.58 20.26 6.55
CA SER A 2 -7.24 19.91 6.08
C SER A 2 -7.33 18.86 4.97
N VAL A 3 -6.26 18.72 4.19
CA VAL A 3 -6.12 17.62 3.21
C VAL A 3 -6.30 16.26 3.87
N LEU A 4 -5.87 16.10 5.13
CA LEU A 4 -6.07 14.86 5.88
C LEU A 4 -7.55 14.60 6.18
N ASP A 5 -8.32 15.64 6.53
CA ASP A 5 -9.76 15.51 6.77
C ASP A 5 -10.48 15.04 5.51
N GLU A 6 -10.09 15.57 4.35
CA GLU A 6 -10.61 15.17 3.04
C GLU A 6 -10.26 13.72 2.70
N ILE A 7 -9.02 13.28 2.97
CA ILE A 7 -8.60 11.88 2.80
C ILE A 7 -9.45 10.96 3.69
N ILE A 8 -9.64 11.31 4.97
CA ILE A 8 -10.42 10.51 5.91
C ILE A 8 -11.88 10.40 5.46
N ALA A 9 -12.48 11.50 5.00
CA ALA A 9 -13.83 11.51 4.46
C ALA A 9 -13.95 10.58 3.25
N GLY A 10 -13.05 10.70 2.27
CA GLY A 10 -13.05 9.84 1.09
C GLY A 10 -12.87 8.35 1.41
N VAL A 11 -11.97 8.01 2.35
CA VAL A 11 -11.76 6.62 2.79
C VAL A 11 -13.01 6.04 3.45
N ARG A 12 -13.76 6.83 4.23
CA ARG A 12 -15.03 6.35 4.83
C ARG A 12 -16.08 6.06 3.77
N GLU A 13 -16.20 6.92 2.76
CA GLU A 13 -17.12 6.69 1.64
C GLU A 13 -16.74 5.44 0.83
N ASP A 14 -15.45 5.23 0.57
CA ASP A 14 -14.95 4.01 -0.09
C ASP A 14 -15.22 2.75 0.74
N LEU A 15 -15.05 2.83 2.06
CA LEU A 15 -15.30 1.74 2.98
C LEU A 15 -16.79 1.36 3.00
N ASP A 16 -17.69 2.35 3.00
CA ASP A 16 -19.13 2.09 2.99
C ASP A 16 -19.57 1.42 1.68
N ARG A 17 -18.97 1.80 0.53
CA ARG A 17 -19.23 1.17 -0.77
C ARG A 17 -18.73 -0.26 -0.87
N ASN A 18 -17.60 -0.57 -0.25
CA ASN A 18 -16.89 -1.85 -0.41
C ASN A 18 -16.86 -2.68 0.88
N ARG A 19 -17.84 -2.48 1.76
CA ARG A 19 -17.81 -3.05 3.11
C ARG A 19 -17.90 -4.57 3.09
N LEU A 20 -16.93 -5.23 3.72
CA LEU A 20 -17.00 -6.64 4.06
C LEU A 20 -17.35 -6.81 5.54
N SER A 21 -18.10 -7.87 5.86
CA SER A 21 -18.28 -8.28 7.25
C SER A 21 -16.97 -8.83 7.81
N LEU A 22 -16.80 -8.72 9.13
CA LEU A 22 -15.62 -9.29 9.81
C LEU A 22 -15.50 -10.81 9.58
N ALA A 23 -16.63 -11.51 9.48
CA ALA A 23 -16.66 -12.94 9.18
C ALA A 23 -16.08 -13.24 7.79
N GLN A 24 -16.45 -12.47 6.76
CA GLN A 24 -15.89 -12.62 5.42
C GLN A 24 -14.38 -12.35 5.41
N ILE A 25 -13.94 -11.31 6.13
CA ILE A 25 -12.51 -11.00 6.25
C ILE A 25 -11.76 -12.16 6.91
N HIS A 26 -12.29 -12.74 8.00
CA HIS A 26 -11.67 -13.90 8.65
C HIS A 26 -11.59 -15.13 7.75
N GLU A 27 -12.60 -15.41 6.93
CA GLU A 27 -12.51 -16.51 5.96
C GLU A 27 -11.44 -16.25 4.90
N MET A 28 -11.33 -15.02 4.38
CA MET A 28 -10.30 -14.66 3.41
C MET A 28 -8.89 -14.85 3.99
N VAL A 29 -8.68 -14.45 5.25
CA VAL A 29 -7.38 -14.59 5.95
C VAL A 29 -6.93 -16.04 6.03
N LYS A 30 -7.84 -17.01 6.22
CA LYS A 30 -7.49 -18.45 6.28
C LYS A 30 -6.85 -18.96 4.98
N SER A 31 -7.16 -18.35 3.85
CA SER A 31 -6.64 -18.72 2.53
C SER A 31 -5.48 -17.85 2.06
N ALA A 32 -5.16 -16.77 2.78
CA ALA A 32 -4.09 -15.85 2.41
C ALA A 32 -2.72 -16.50 2.62
N SER A 33 -1.76 -16.15 1.76
CA SER A 33 -0.37 -16.53 1.97
C SER A 33 0.16 -15.93 3.29
N PRO A 34 1.06 -16.62 4.00
CA PRO A 34 1.70 -16.06 5.19
C PRO A 34 2.33 -14.70 4.93
N ALA A 35 2.27 -13.81 5.93
CA ALA A 35 2.96 -12.54 5.85
C ALA A 35 4.48 -12.75 5.70
N LYS A 36 5.12 -11.91 4.88
CA LYS A 36 6.58 -11.91 4.76
C LYS A 36 7.19 -11.43 6.09
N ASP A 37 8.27 -12.08 6.53
CA ASP A 37 9.05 -11.61 7.68
C ASP A 37 9.96 -10.44 7.26
N VAL A 38 9.46 -9.22 7.43
CA VAL A 38 10.16 -8.00 7.04
C VAL A 38 10.98 -7.38 8.18
N ILE A 39 10.69 -7.74 9.43
CA ILE A 39 11.33 -7.12 10.60
C ILE A 39 12.80 -7.51 10.68
N ASN A 40 13.11 -8.78 10.42
CA ASN A 40 14.49 -9.24 10.40
C ASN A 40 15.30 -8.58 9.28
N ALA A 41 14.69 -8.36 8.10
CA ALA A 41 15.34 -7.62 7.01
C ALA A 41 15.64 -6.17 7.41
N PHE A 42 14.70 -5.45 8.02
CA PHE A 42 14.90 -4.07 8.44
C PHE A 42 15.90 -3.90 9.59
N ASN A 43 16.09 -4.93 10.42
CA ASN A 43 17.05 -4.91 11.53
C ASN A 43 18.46 -5.38 11.13
N SER A 44 18.68 -5.79 9.88
CA SER A 44 19.99 -6.20 9.39
C SER A 44 20.95 -5.02 9.29
N ASP A 45 22.25 -5.31 9.39
CA ASP A 45 23.29 -4.28 9.24
C ASP A 45 23.27 -3.71 7.82
N GLY A 46 23.22 -2.38 7.70
CA GLY A 46 23.23 -1.67 6.42
C GLY A 46 22.04 -0.73 6.22
N LEU A 47 21.90 -0.21 5.01
CA LEU A 47 20.78 0.66 4.64
C LEU A 47 19.57 -0.19 4.23
N SER A 48 18.47 -0.01 4.95
CA SER A 48 17.17 -0.56 4.57
C SER A 48 16.31 0.47 3.83
N ILE A 49 15.76 0.09 2.67
CA ILE A 49 14.93 0.98 1.83
C ILE A 49 13.54 0.36 1.65
N ILE A 50 12.51 1.18 1.88
CA ILE A 50 11.13 0.88 1.45
C ILE A 50 10.86 1.72 0.20
N ALA A 51 10.87 1.08 -0.97
CA ALA A 51 10.59 1.74 -2.24
C ALA A 51 9.07 1.79 -2.50
N GLU A 52 8.53 3.01 -2.67
CA GLU A 52 7.08 3.24 -2.83
C GLU A 52 6.69 3.35 -4.32
N VAL A 53 5.74 2.53 -4.76
CA VAL A 53 5.08 2.68 -6.06
C VAL A 53 3.94 3.71 -5.92
N LYS A 54 4.14 4.94 -6.38
CA LYS A 54 3.17 6.05 -6.20
C LYS A 54 2.92 6.87 -7.45
N ARG A 55 1.65 6.91 -7.88
CA ARG A 55 1.22 7.66 -9.08
C ARG A 55 1.07 9.17 -8.84
N SER A 56 0.58 9.56 -7.67
CA SER A 56 0.28 10.96 -7.36
C SER A 56 0.42 11.27 -5.86
N SER A 57 0.50 12.56 -5.53
CA SER A 57 0.35 13.05 -4.16
C SER A 57 -0.49 14.33 -4.12
N PRO A 58 -1.16 14.65 -3.00
CA PRO A 58 -1.91 15.91 -2.87
C PRO A 58 -1.04 17.16 -3.10
N SER A 59 0.23 17.13 -2.71
CA SER A 59 1.13 18.27 -2.82
C SER A 59 1.78 18.44 -4.19
N LYS A 60 1.96 17.36 -4.97
CA LYS A 60 2.67 17.39 -6.26
C LYS A 60 1.83 16.97 -7.46
N GLY A 61 0.57 16.56 -7.27
CA GLY A 61 -0.26 16.04 -8.36
C GLY A 61 0.31 14.73 -8.91
N ALA A 62 0.28 14.55 -10.22
CA ALA A 62 0.88 13.39 -10.89
C ALA A 62 2.42 13.42 -10.75
N LEU A 63 3.02 12.31 -10.32
CA LEU A 63 4.45 12.20 -10.08
C LEU A 63 5.20 11.64 -11.29
N ALA A 64 4.90 10.39 -11.66
CA ALA A 64 5.49 9.69 -12.78
C ALA A 64 4.44 8.80 -13.45
N THR A 65 4.58 8.60 -14.76
CA THR A 65 3.73 7.65 -15.48
C THR A 65 4.13 6.23 -15.09
N ILE A 66 3.23 5.52 -14.41
CA ILE A 66 3.40 4.11 -14.02
C ILE A 66 2.41 3.29 -14.82
N ALA A 67 2.86 2.80 -15.99
CA ALA A 67 2.05 1.97 -16.88
C ALA A 67 1.76 0.60 -16.26
N ASP A 68 2.76 -0.03 -15.64
CA ASP A 68 2.63 -1.29 -14.92
C ASP A 68 3.27 -1.18 -13.50
N PRO A 69 2.46 -1.16 -12.43
CA PRO A 69 2.98 -1.12 -11.07
C PRO A 69 3.77 -2.40 -10.69
N ALA A 70 3.46 -3.55 -11.29
CA ALA A 70 4.16 -4.80 -11.02
C ALA A 70 5.56 -4.79 -11.64
N ALA A 71 5.71 -4.26 -12.86
CA ALA A 71 7.01 -4.03 -13.47
C ALA A 71 7.88 -3.09 -12.63
N LEU A 72 7.32 -1.99 -12.12
CA LEU A 72 8.07 -1.06 -11.27
C LEU A 72 8.49 -1.71 -9.94
N ALA A 73 7.62 -2.53 -9.33
CA ALA A 73 7.98 -3.28 -8.13
C ALA A 73 9.15 -4.26 -8.37
N LYS A 74 9.18 -4.95 -9.52
CA LYS A 74 10.31 -5.82 -9.90
C LYS A 74 11.61 -5.05 -10.08
N VAL A 75 11.54 -3.85 -10.66
CA VAL A 75 12.72 -2.97 -10.78
C VAL A 75 13.26 -2.61 -9.39
N TYR A 76 12.38 -2.24 -8.45
CA TYR A 76 12.79 -1.94 -7.07
C TYR A 76 13.40 -3.13 -6.33
N GLU A 77 12.89 -4.35 -6.56
CA GLU A 77 13.44 -5.58 -5.96
C GLU A 77 14.81 -5.96 -6.53
N SER A 78 15.09 -5.62 -7.80
CA SER A 78 16.34 -5.98 -8.49
C SER A 78 17.49 -4.97 -8.33
N ALA A 79 17.23 -3.83 -7.69
CA ALA A 79 18.20 -2.73 -7.52
C ALA A 79 19.11 -2.96 -6.30
#